data_AF-A0A3B0RY73-F1
#
_entry.id   AF-A0A3B0RY73-F1
#
_cell.length_a   1.000
_cell.length_b   1.000
_cell.length_c   1.000
_cell.angle_alpha   90.00
_cell.angle_beta   90.00
_cell.angle_gamma   90.00
#
_symmetry.space_group_name_H-M   'P 1'
#
loop_
_entity.id
_entity.type
_entity.pdbx_description
1 polymer ?
#
loop_
_entity_poly.entity_id
_entity_poly.type
_entity_poly.pdbx_seq_one_letter_code
_entity_poly.pdbx_strand_id
1 'polypeptide(L)'
;MDKDEEKQQKARKRKKRKALSRLKKTLHRAKQLPEGNEFSEWEAEFASSLEQRLQTYDSAFHDPEKGRAEDALSYLQAIKLKEIEDKAKGKTRKTWGRGNGFGNQKPKKKYGVRSFVPDETPPEPEPPKRSVGPPVLRVLPGGKAETK
;
A
#
# COMPACT_ATOMS: atom_id res chain seq x y z
N MET A 1 28.51 -12.78 26.00
CA MET A 1 27.74 -12.17 24.91
C MET A 1 26.31 -12.63 25.09
N ASP A 2 25.41 -11.71 25.42
CA ASP A 2 24.01 -12.03 25.67
C ASP A 2 23.34 -12.49 24.38
N LYS A 3 22.50 -13.53 24.45
CA LYS A 3 21.81 -14.10 23.27
C LYS A 3 21.00 -13.03 22.50
N ASP A 4 20.54 -12.01 23.20
CA ASP A 4 19.80 -10.90 22.62
C ASP A 4 20.66 -10.02 21.72
N GLU A 5 21.93 -9.79 22.06
CA GLU A 5 22.86 -9.02 21.23
C GLU A 5 23.18 -9.75 19.93
N GLU A 6 23.42 -11.05 20.00
CA GLU A 6 23.66 -11.88 18.81
C GLU A 6 22.43 -11.86 17.88
N LYS A 7 21.23 -11.97 18.47
CA LYS A 7 19.97 -11.85 17.73
C LYS A 7 19.84 -10.48 17.07
N GLN A 8 20.19 -9.41 17.76
CA GLN A 8 20.19 -8.06 17.21
C GLN A 8 21.22 -7.90 16.09
N GLN A 9 22.44 -8.41 16.24
CA GLN A 9 23.47 -8.38 15.20
C GLN A 9 23.03 -9.14 13.94
N LYS A 10 22.46 -10.35 14.12
CA LYS A 10 21.90 -11.13 13.00
C LYS A 10 20.76 -10.40 12.31
N ALA A 11 19.90 -9.72 13.07
CA ALA A 11 18.85 -8.87 12.52
C ALA A 11 19.44 -7.69 11.73
N ARG A 12 20.42 -6.95 12.27
CA ARG A 12 21.11 -5.84 11.60
C ARG A 12 21.75 -6.29 10.28
N LYS A 13 22.48 -7.42 10.28
CA LYS A 13 23.07 -8.01 9.06
C LYS A 13 22.02 -8.34 8.00
N ARG A 14 20.89 -8.94 8.38
CA ARG A 14 19.78 -9.24 7.45
C ARG A 14 19.19 -7.95 6.86
N LYS A 15 18.99 -6.92 7.69
CA LYS A 15 18.45 -5.62 7.27
C LYS A 15 19.40 -4.88 6.33
N LYS A 16 20.70 -4.83 6.66
CA LYS A 16 21.76 -4.30 5.78
C LYS A 16 21.71 -4.97 4.42
N ARG A 17 21.70 -6.31 4.38
CA ARG A 17 21.68 -7.07 3.13
C ARG A 17 20.45 -6.74 2.29
N LYS A 18 19.28 -6.60 2.91
CA LYS A 18 18.02 -6.21 2.24
C LYS A 18 18.13 -4.79 1.65
N ALA A 19 18.62 -3.83 2.43
CA ALA A 19 18.79 -2.45 1.97
C ALA A 19 19.81 -2.35 0.82
N LEU A 20 20.97 -2.99 0.93
CA LEU A 20 21.98 -3.07 -0.14
C LEU A 20 21.41 -3.74 -1.40
N SER A 21 20.62 -4.80 -1.25
CA SER A 21 19.97 -5.46 -2.40
C SER A 21 19.00 -4.53 -3.12
N ARG A 22 18.30 -3.65 -2.40
CA ARG A 22 17.42 -2.64 -3.01
C ARG A 22 18.24 -1.58 -3.74
N LEU A 23 19.26 -1.02 -3.11
CA LEU A 23 20.15 -0.02 -3.71
C LEU A 23 20.83 -0.56 -4.99
N LYS A 24 21.37 -1.77 -4.94
CA LYS A 24 21.98 -2.39 -6.13
C LYS A 24 20.97 -2.57 -7.26
N LYS A 25 19.73 -2.95 -6.94
CA LYS A 25 18.65 -3.05 -7.93
C LYS A 25 18.24 -1.69 -8.48
N THR A 26 18.17 -0.65 -7.66
CA THR A 26 17.85 0.70 -8.15
C THR A 26 18.93 1.24 -9.07
N LEU A 27 20.19 1.12 -8.65
CA LEU A 27 21.34 1.55 -9.45
C LEU A 27 21.44 0.77 -10.77
N HIS A 28 21.24 -0.56 -10.71
CA HIS A 28 21.21 -1.37 -11.93
C HIS A 28 20.09 -0.95 -12.89
N ARG A 29 18.90 -0.68 -12.36
CA ARG A 29 17.79 -0.18 -13.19
C ARG A 29 18.09 1.19 -13.76
N ALA A 30 18.69 2.08 -12.97
CA ALA A 30 19.10 3.41 -13.42
C ALA A 30 19.96 3.36 -14.70
N LYS A 31 20.92 2.44 -14.73
CA LYS A 31 21.80 2.22 -15.90
C LYS A 31 21.05 1.72 -17.15
N GLN A 32 19.85 1.20 -17.00
CA GLN A 32 19.01 0.66 -18.07
C GLN A 32 17.91 1.64 -18.50
N LEU A 33 17.81 2.83 -17.88
CA LEU A 33 16.79 3.81 -18.27
C LEU A 33 17.19 4.49 -19.59
N PRO A 34 16.21 4.80 -20.46
CA PRO A 34 16.46 5.59 -21.66
C PRO A 34 16.84 7.03 -21.32
N GLU A 35 17.61 7.66 -22.20
CA GLU A 35 18.05 9.04 -22.03
C GLU A 35 16.88 9.99 -21.79
N GLY A 36 17.03 10.89 -20.80
CA GLY A 36 15.99 11.81 -20.35
C GLY A 36 15.15 11.32 -19.16
N ASN A 37 15.32 10.08 -18.72
CA ASN A 37 14.64 9.54 -17.53
C ASN A 37 15.60 9.23 -16.36
N GLU A 38 16.80 9.80 -16.43
CA GLU A 38 17.88 9.58 -15.48
C GLU A 38 17.55 10.06 -14.06
N PHE A 39 18.29 9.52 -13.10
CA PHE A 39 18.27 10.05 -11.75
C PHE A 39 18.83 11.48 -11.74
N SER A 40 18.24 12.33 -10.90
CA SER A 40 18.89 13.60 -10.62
C SER A 40 20.26 13.34 -9.97
N GLU A 41 21.23 14.22 -10.19
CA GLU A 41 22.55 14.18 -9.57
C GLU A 41 22.44 13.89 -8.06
N TRP A 42 21.59 14.64 -7.35
CA TRP A 42 21.35 14.43 -5.93
C TRP A 42 20.71 13.06 -5.60
N GLU A 43 19.88 12.49 -6.48
CA GLU A 43 19.32 11.14 -6.28
C GLU A 43 20.39 10.05 -6.41
N ALA A 44 21.36 10.23 -7.31
CA ALA A 44 22.51 9.35 -7.47
C ALA A 44 23.48 9.48 -6.28
N GLU A 45 23.80 10.70 -5.86
CA GLU A 45 24.59 10.98 -4.65
C GLU A 45 23.94 10.39 -3.39
N PHE A 46 22.62 10.55 -3.25
CA PHE A 46 21.85 9.99 -2.13
C PHE A 46 21.98 8.46 -2.08
N ALA A 47 21.82 7.77 -3.20
CA ALA A 47 21.94 6.31 -3.26
C ALA A 47 23.37 5.84 -2.93
N SER A 48 24.38 6.54 -3.43
CA SER A 48 25.79 6.26 -3.14
C SER A 48 26.14 6.48 -1.67
N SER A 49 25.71 7.61 -1.09
CA SER A 49 25.91 7.95 0.32
C SER A 49 25.24 6.92 1.26
N LEU A 50 24.04 6.46 0.91
CA LEU A 50 23.36 5.39 1.65
C LEU A 50 24.12 4.06 1.60
N GLU A 51 24.66 3.70 0.43
CA GLU A 51 25.46 2.48 0.28
C GLU A 51 26.71 2.52 1.17
N GLN A 52 27.46 3.62 1.13
CA GLN A 52 28.65 3.80 1.98
C GLN A 52 28.29 3.69 3.46
N ARG A 53 27.23 4.37 3.92
CA ARG A 53 26.84 4.34 5.33
C ARG A 53 26.40 2.94 5.79
N LEU A 54 25.64 2.22 4.96
CA LEU A 54 25.24 0.85 5.26
C LEU A 54 26.45 -0.09 5.32
N GLN A 55 27.47 0.13 4.49
CA GLN A 55 28.70 -0.66 4.52
C GLN A 55 29.46 -0.44 5.83
N THR A 56 29.63 0.82 6.26
CA THR A 56 30.39 1.19 7.46
C THR A 56 29.67 0.84 8.77
N TYR A 57 28.38 1.14 8.89
CA TYR A 57 27.68 1.12 10.19
C TYR A 57 26.58 0.06 10.30
N ASP A 58 26.37 -0.76 9.26
CA ASP A 58 25.24 -1.71 9.13
C ASP A 58 23.84 -1.09 9.14
N SER A 59 23.72 0.21 9.43
CA SER A 59 22.52 1.03 9.45
C SER A 59 22.79 2.37 8.78
N ALA A 60 21.87 2.84 7.95
CA ALA A 60 21.97 4.15 7.29
C ALA A 60 21.56 5.32 8.21
N PHE A 61 21.21 5.01 9.45
CA PHE A 61 20.79 5.98 10.43
C PHE A 61 21.26 5.58 11.83
N HIS A 62 21.62 6.56 12.65
CA HIS A 62 22.27 6.35 13.94
C HIS A 62 21.29 5.93 15.05
N ASP A 63 20.07 6.49 15.03
CA ASP A 63 19.08 6.27 16.08
C ASP A 63 18.04 5.20 15.68
N PRO A 64 17.98 4.05 16.39
CA PRO A 64 17.07 2.95 16.08
C PRO A 64 15.58 3.32 16.09
N GLU A 65 15.17 4.38 16.80
CA GLU A 65 13.76 4.74 16.98
C GLU A 65 13.16 5.48 15.78
N LYS A 66 13.99 6.11 14.92
CA LYS A 66 13.49 6.85 13.73
C LYS A 66 13.31 5.96 12.49
N GLY A 67 13.38 4.65 12.69
CA GLY A 67 13.18 3.64 11.67
C GLY A 67 12.16 2.60 12.12
N ARG A 68 11.64 1.81 11.18
CA ARG A 68 10.91 0.61 11.58
C ARG A 68 11.91 -0.32 12.25
N ALA A 69 11.50 -0.97 13.32
CA ALA A 69 12.29 -2.01 13.98
C ALA A 69 12.76 -3.12 13.01
N GLU A 70 12.22 -3.20 11.80
CA GLU A 70 12.52 -4.19 10.77
C GLU A 70 13.41 -3.72 9.61
N ASP A 71 13.82 -2.45 9.54
CA ASP A 71 14.62 -1.92 8.41
C ASP A 71 15.91 -1.21 8.87
N ALA A 72 16.91 -1.18 7.98
CA ALA A 72 18.20 -0.50 8.19
C ALA A 72 18.21 0.96 7.69
N LEU A 73 17.06 1.42 7.17
CA LEU A 73 16.86 2.77 6.67
C LEU A 73 15.87 3.49 7.60
N SER A 74 16.08 4.78 7.80
CA SER A 74 15.06 5.64 8.40
C SER A 74 13.80 5.67 7.54
N TYR A 75 12.65 5.98 8.13
CA TYR A 75 11.38 6.08 7.42
C TYR A 75 11.44 7.01 6.20
N LEU A 76 12.01 8.21 6.36
CA LEU A 76 12.14 9.18 5.25
C LEU A 76 13.10 8.69 4.16
N GLN A 77 14.20 8.05 4.55
CA GLN A 77 15.14 7.45 3.59
C GLN A 77 14.48 6.33 2.79
N ALA A 78 13.63 5.52 3.43
CA ALA A 78 12.89 4.45 2.80
C ALA A 78 11.82 4.97 1.82
N ILE A 79 11.12 6.06 2.17
CA ILE A 79 10.20 6.75 1.24
C ILE A 79 10.98 7.25 0.04
N LYS A 80 12.12 7.92 0.27
CA LYS A 80 12.87 8.50 -0.83
C LYS A 80 13.46 7.44 -1.76
N LEU A 81 13.99 6.35 -1.20
CA LEU A 81 14.43 5.20 -1.99
C LEU A 81 13.29 4.59 -2.81
N LYS A 82 12.07 4.55 -2.26
CA LYS A 82 10.88 4.07 -2.98
C LYS A 82 10.53 4.99 -4.16
N GLU A 83 10.63 6.31 -3.98
CA GLU A 83 10.43 7.25 -5.10
C GLU A 83 11.43 7.01 -6.22
N ILE A 84 12.71 6.83 -5.88
CA ILE A 84 13.78 6.51 -6.85
C ILE A 84 13.51 5.16 -7.52
N GLU A 85 13.07 4.15 -6.77
CA GLU A 85 12.67 2.85 -7.32
C GLU A 85 11.50 2.94 -8.30
N ASP A 86 10.49 3.76 -7.99
CA ASP A 86 9.31 3.93 -8.82
C ASP A 86 9.64 4.75 -10.07
N LYS A 87 10.50 5.76 -9.95
CA LYS A 87 11.11 6.46 -11.09
C LYS A 87 11.89 5.50 -11.99
N ALA A 88 12.74 4.65 -11.40
CA ALA A 88 13.47 3.58 -12.11
C ALA A 88 12.56 2.51 -12.74
N LYS A 89 11.29 2.44 -12.35
CA LYS A 89 10.28 1.54 -12.95
C LYS A 89 9.47 2.24 -14.05
N GLY A 90 9.70 3.52 -14.31
CA GLY A 90 8.83 4.33 -15.16
C GLY A 90 7.43 4.53 -14.58
N LYS A 91 7.24 4.33 -13.27
CA LYS A 91 5.95 4.57 -12.62
C LYS A 91 5.86 6.05 -12.25
N THR A 92 4.88 6.74 -12.83
CA THR A 92 4.55 8.10 -12.41
C THR A 92 4.12 8.09 -10.94
N ARG A 93 4.45 9.16 -10.20
CA ARG A 93 4.10 9.30 -8.78
C ARG A 93 2.60 9.04 -8.61
N LYS A 94 2.24 7.94 -7.96
CA LYS A 94 0.89 7.78 -7.41
C LYS A 94 0.77 8.81 -6.29
N THR A 95 0.20 9.96 -6.63
CA THR A 95 -0.25 10.92 -5.63
C THR A 95 -1.15 10.16 -4.66
N TRP A 96 -0.95 10.32 -3.36
CA TRP A 96 -1.74 9.64 -2.33
C TRP A 96 -3.25 9.97 -2.42
N GLY A 97 -3.66 10.97 -3.19
CA GLY A 97 -5.04 11.15 -3.63
C GLY A 97 -5.25 10.68 -5.07
N ARG A 98 -6.36 9.96 -5.31
CA ARG A 98 -6.91 9.48 -6.62
C ARG A 98 -6.52 8.07 -7.09
N GLY A 99 -6.68 7.09 -6.21
CA GLY A 99 -6.90 5.71 -6.64
C GLY A 99 -7.65 4.94 -5.57
N ASN A 100 -8.98 4.95 -5.66
CA ASN A 100 -9.92 4.18 -4.82
C ASN A 100 -9.50 4.02 -3.35
N GLY A 101 -9.69 5.08 -2.56
CA GLY A 101 -9.77 4.93 -1.11
C GLY A 101 -10.91 3.97 -0.78
N PHE A 102 -10.63 2.93 0.01
CA PHE A 102 -11.61 2.01 0.64
C PHE A 102 -12.77 1.50 -0.27
N GLY A 103 -12.60 1.56 -1.58
CA GLY A 103 -13.65 1.25 -2.54
C GLY A 103 -13.75 -0.26 -2.70
N ASN A 104 -14.69 -0.87 -1.96
CA ASN A 104 -15.29 -2.18 -2.17
C ASN A 104 -14.58 -3.05 -3.22
N GLN A 105 -13.46 -3.68 -2.84
CA GLN A 105 -12.99 -4.86 -3.58
C GLN A 105 -14.08 -5.91 -3.41
N LYS A 106 -14.98 -6.05 -4.40
CA LYS A 106 -15.99 -7.11 -4.38
C LYS A 106 -15.25 -8.42 -4.09
N PRO A 107 -15.62 -9.18 -3.03
CA PRO A 107 -14.94 -10.42 -2.73
C PRO A 107 -15.06 -11.32 -3.95
N LYS A 108 -13.92 -11.80 -4.47
CA LYS A 108 -13.91 -12.76 -5.58
C LYS A 108 -14.66 -14.00 -5.10
N LYS A 109 -15.81 -14.31 -5.71
CA LYS A 109 -16.59 -15.52 -5.39
C LYS A 109 -15.69 -16.73 -5.59
N LYS A 110 -15.35 -17.43 -4.50
CA LYS A 110 -14.75 -18.77 -4.58
C LYS A 110 -15.89 -19.72 -4.96
N TYR A 111 -15.96 -20.11 -6.22
CA TYR A 111 -16.84 -21.20 -6.63
C TYR A 111 -16.25 -22.50 -6.09
N GLY A 112 -16.97 -23.18 -5.20
CA GLY A 112 -16.56 -24.51 -4.73
C GLY A 112 -16.92 -24.89 -3.30
N VAL A 113 -18.12 -24.56 -2.81
CA VAL A 113 -18.69 -25.28 -1.66
C VAL A 113 -19.98 -25.91 -2.14
N ARG A 114 -20.00 -27.24 -2.21
CA ARG A 114 -21.19 -28.04 -2.51
C ARG A 114 -22.11 -27.91 -1.29
N SER A 115 -23.11 -27.03 -1.37
CA SER A 115 -24.08 -26.84 -0.29
C SER A 115 -24.92 -28.12 -0.15
N PHE A 116 -24.87 -28.71 1.04
CA PHE A 116 -25.83 -29.73 1.48
C PHE A 116 -27.23 -29.11 1.47
N VAL A 117 -28.18 -29.73 0.75
CA VAL A 117 -29.58 -29.31 0.73
C VAL A 117 -30.31 -30.19 1.75
N PRO A 118 -30.68 -29.68 2.94
CA PRO A 118 -31.62 -30.37 3.81
C PRO A 118 -33.02 -30.33 3.19
N ASP A 119 -33.73 -31.45 3.38
CA ASP A 119 -35.05 -31.79 2.87
C ASP A 119 -36.12 -30.70 3.13
N GLU A 120 -37.06 -30.59 2.21
CA GLU A 120 -37.95 -29.44 1.99
C GLU A 120 -38.89 -29.16 3.17
N THR A 121 -38.72 -28.01 3.83
CA THR A 121 -39.78 -27.42 4.66
C THR A 121 -40.80 -26.69 3.77
N PRO A 122 -42.13 -26.93 3.94
CA PRO A 122 -43.19 -26.33 3.13
C PRO A 122 -43.13 -24.80 3.09
N PRO A 123 -43.51 -24.15 1.97
CA PRO A 123 -43.30 -22.70 1.78
C PRO A 123 -44.18 -21.87 2.72
N GLU A 124 -43.54 -21.19 3.66
CA GLU A 124 -44.13 -20.11 4.44
C GLU A 124 -44.38 -18.90 3.52
N PRO A 125 -45.53 -18.19 3.62
CA PRO A 125 -45.86 -17.11 2.68
C PRO A 125 -44.84 -15.96 2.75
N GLU A 126 -44.23 -15.62 1.62
CA GLU A 126 -43.19 -14.58 1.55
C GLU A 126 -43.76 -13.20 1.98
N PRO A 127 -43.05 -12.45 2.84
CA PRO A 127 -43.43 -11.07 3.15
C PRO A 127 -43.33 -10.18 1.89
N PRO A 128 -44.15 -9.13 1.77
CA PRO A 128 -44.23 -8.33 0.55
C PRO A 128 -42.87 -7.71 0.21
N LYS A 129 -42.46 -7.88 -1.05
CA LYS A 129 -41.18 -7.38 -1.57
C LYS A 129 -41.18 -5.85 -1.49
N ARG A 130 -40.27 -5.30 -0.67
CA ARG A 130 -40.03 -3.84 -0.61
C ARG A 130 -39.49 -3.39 -1.97
N SER A 131 -40.05 -2.31 -2.51
CA SER A 131 -39.62 -1.75 -3.80
C SER A 131 -38.14 -1.38 -3.77
N VAL A 132 -37.33 -2.05 -4.57
CA VAL A 132 -35.90 -1.73 -4.77
C VAL A 132 -35.81 -0.60 -5.79
N GLY A 133 -36.01 0.62 -5.32
CA GLY A 133 -35.88 1.83 -6.12
C GLY A 133 -35.75 3.03 -5.21
N PRO A 134 -35.06 4.10 -5.65
CA PRO A 134 -35.08 5.36 -4.91
C PRO A 134 -36.53 5.80 -4.71
N PRO A 135 -36.92 6.30 -3.52
CA PRO A 135 -38.29 6.68 -3.24
C PRO A 135 -38.73 7.77 -4.22
N VAL A 136 -39.80 7.50 -4.97
CA VAL A 136 -40.41 8.50 -5.86
C VAL A 136 -41.22 9.45 -4.99
N LEU A 137 -40.71 10.67 -4.79
CA LEU A 137 -41.44 11.74 -4.12
C LEU A 137 -42.60 12.19 -5.00
N ARG A 138 -43.84 11.88 -4.61
CA ARG A 138 -45.03 12.46 -5.22
C ARG A 138 -45.32 13.79 -4.53
N VAL A 139 -45.17 14.88 -5.27
CA VAL A 139 -45.59 16.21 -4.80
C VAL A 139 -47.11 16.22 -4.78
N LEU A 140 -47.70 16.23 -3.58
CA LEU A 140 -49.13 16.45 -3.41
C LEU A 140 -49.40 17.95 -3.68
N PRO A 141 -50.21 18.30 -4.69
CA PRO A 141 -50.57 19.70 -4.91
C PRO A 141 -51.32 20.21 -3.68
N GLY A 142 -50.72 21.19 -3.00
CA GLY A 142 -51.26 21.79 -1.79
C GLY A 142 -52.66 22.33 -2.04
N GLY A 143 -53.59 21.95 -1.15
CA GLY A 143 -54.96 22.44 -1.16
C GLY A 143 -55.00 23.96 -1.09
N LYS A 144 -55.75 24.57 -2.01
CA LYS A 144 -56.15 25.96 -1.89
C LYS A 144 -56.93 26.09 -0.59
N ALA A 145 -56.45 26.95 0.31
CA ALA A 145 -57.20 27.32 1.51
C ALA A 145 -58.48 28.04 1.06
N GLU A 146 -59.60 27.34 1.09
CA GLU A 146 -60.92 27.95 1.22
C GLU A 146 -61.12 28.29 2.70
N THR A 147 -61.38 29.57 2.99
CA THR A 147 -62.08 30.15 4.16
C THR A 147 -61.67 31.63 4.24
N LYS A 148 -62.52 32.63 4.41
CA LYS A 148 -63.96 32.76 4.62
C LYS A 148 -64.33 34.21 4.27
#